data_AF-A0A1B1KHJ3-F1
#
_entry.id   AF-A0A1B1KHJ3-F1
#
_cell.length_a   1.000
_cell.length_b   1.000
_cell.length_c   1.000
_cell.angle_alpha   90.00
_cell.angle_beta   90.00
_cell.angle_gamma   90.00
#
_symmetry.space_group_name_H-M   'P 1'
#
loop_
_entity.id
_entity.type
_entity.pdbx_description
1 polymer ?
#
loop_
_entity_poly.entity_id
_entity_poly.type
_entity_poly.pdbx_seq_one_letter_code
_entity_poly.pdbx_strand_id
1 'polypeptide(L)'
;MRLESPTRSYNCDVLCPEWRLIVELDGHRYHKLPHNVDQDRVKTTALIDAGWTVVRVRVDLPQITANDVHVTQKDRELARAKLVIGKLLELDYRIEHAEEYVLSEMPWAARAAARELKRELARSLGTEYPDVAADWHPTKNDPLTPFNVAPHTAAIVWWKCVVCSHTWRSRVQARTYGRGCRICSRKAGSSRPPKPGTALADKRPDVVADWNWDRNSYITPDQVAVNSARKVWWRCGDCGHEWSSPIKSRVRSRTHRRGICPRRSRKTPGVLTRESSARKAV
;
A
#
# COMPACT_ATOMS: atom_id res chain seq x y z
N MET A 1 1.98 11.39 28.25
CA MET A 1 3.32 11.97 28.47
C MET A 1 3.46 12.30 29.95
N ARG A 2 4.68 12.32 30.51
CA ARG A 2 4.89 12.55 31.96
C ARG A 2 5.57 13.90 32.19
N LEU A 3 4.96 14.74 33.02
CA LEU A 3 5.55 15.97 33.53
C LEU A 3 6.07 15.72 34.95
N GLU A 4 7.38 15.91 35.14
CA GLU A 4 8.00 15.82 36.46
C GLU A 4 8.03 17.21 37.09
N SER A 5 7.43 17.34 38.27
CA SER A 5 7.62 18.50 39.16
C SER A 5 8.45 18.08 40.38
N PRO A 6 9.06 19.03 41.11
CA PRO A 6 9.86 18.70 42.30
C PRO A 6 9.09 17.89 43.37
N THR A 7 7.77 18.00 43.41
CA THR A 7 6.92 17.38 44.45
C THR A 7 6.01 16.28 43.92
N ARG A 8 5.72 16.24 42.61
CA ARG A 8 4.79 15.29 42.03
C ARG A 8 5.02 15.10 40.53
N SER A 9 4.77 13.88 40.05
CA SER A 9 4.68 13.59 38.62
C SER A 9 3.24 13.60 38.13
N TYR A 10 2.98 14.18 36.97
CA TYR A 10 1.67 14.21 36.33
C TYR A 10 1.69 13.45 35.00
N ASN A 11 0.67 12.62 34.78
CA ASN A 11 0.39 12.05 33.47
C ASN A 11 -0.50 13.01 32.70
N CYS A 12 -0.02 13.52 31.58
CA CYS A 12 -0.72 14.44 30.70
C CYS A 12 -0.98 13.77 29.34
N ASP A 13 -2.13 14.01 28.72
CA ASP A 13 -2.42 13.45 27.40
C ASP A 13 -1.56 14.11 26.32
N VAL A 14 -1.51 15.44 26.30
CA VAL A 14 -0.60 16.24 25.47
C VAL A 14 0.17 17.21 26.35
N LEU A 15 1.49 17.20 26.22
CA LEU A 15 2.42 18.10 26.91
C LEU A 15 3.26 18.81 25.85
N CYS A 16 3.16 20.14 25.78
CA CYS A 16 3.97 20.97 24.89
C CYS A 16 4.78 21.97 25.75
N PRO A 17 6.02 21.61 26.12
CA PRO A 17 6.86 22.46 26.96
C PRO A 17 7.21 23.81 26.32
N GLU A 18 7.43 23.86 25.00
CA GLU A 18 7.78 25.11 24.31
C GLU A 18 6.67 26.16 24.43
N TRP A 19 5.42 25.71 24.53
CA TRP A 19 4.23 26.57 24.65
C TRP A 19 3.74 26.69 26.09
N ARG A 20 4.41 26.01 27.03
CA ARG A 20 3.97 25.90 28.42
C ARG A 20 2.50 25.49 28.54
N LEU A 21 2.09 24.56 27.67
CA LEU A 21 0.72 24.15 27.43
C LEU A 21 0.52 22.66 27.75
N ILE A 22 -0.59 22.36 28.40
CA ILE A 22 -1.10 21.00 28.63
C ILE A 22 -2.51 20.90 28.06
N VAL A 23 -2.76 19.85 27.28
CA VAL A 23 -4.13 19.50 26.83
C VAL A 23 -4.51 18.15 27.42
N GLU A 24 -5.61 18.12 28.17
CA GLU A 24 -6.18 16.91 28.77
C GLU A 24 -7.45 16.50 28.01
N LEU A 25 -7.60 15.20 27.73
CA LEU A 25 -8.71 14.62 26.97
C LEU A 25 -9.63 13.83 27.92
N ASP A 26 -10.63 14.51 28.47
CA ASP A 26 -11.51 13.95 29.50
C ASP A 26 -12.71 13.21 28.88
N GLY A 27 -12.57 11.90 28.69
CA GLY A 27 -13.67 11.06 28.24
C GLY A 27 -14.73 10.85 29.33
N HIS A 28 -16.01 11.09 29.00
CA HIS A 28 -17.16 10.87 29.90
C HIS A 28 -17.09 9.55 30.71
N ARG A 29 -16.64 8.45 30.07
CA ARG A 29 -16.56 7.12 30.71
C ARG A 29 -15.68 7.11 31.96
N TYR A 30 -14.61 7.90 31.99
CA TYR A 30 -13.61 7.89 33.06
C TYR A 30 -13.80 9.02 34.07
N HIS A 31 -14.51 10.09 33.69
CA HIS A 31 -14.60 11.32 34.49
C HIS A 31 -16.01 11.68 34.96
N LYS A 32 -17.02 10.84 34.72
CA LYS A 32 -18.42 11.15 35.04
C LYS A 32 -18.78 11.16 36.53
N LEU A 33 -17.99 10.53 37.41
CA LEU A 33 -18.34 10.50 38.83
C LEU A 33 -17.85 11.80 39.51
N PRO A 34 -18.58 12.31 40.51
CA PRO A 34 -18.23 13.57 41.17
C PRO A 34 -16.78 13.63 41.65
N HIS A 35 -16.27 12.56 42.28
CA HIS A 35 -14.89 12.51 42.75
C HIS A 35 -13.84 12.56 41.63
N ASN A 36 -14.18 12.14 40.40
CA ASN A 36 -13.26 12.28 39.27
C ASN A 36 -13.16 13.75 38.84
N VAL A 37 -14.30 14.47 38.84
CA VAL A 37 -14.32 15.91 38.58
C VAL A 37 -13.53 16.66 39.63
N ASP A 38 -13.62 16.26 40.91
CA ASP A 38 -12.83 16.87 41.98
C ASP A 38 -11.32 16.63 41.79
N GLN A 39 -10.93 15.41 41.42
CA GLN A 39 -9.53 15.09 41.08
C GLN A 39 -9.02 15.90 39.89
N ASP A 40 -9.86 16.09 38.86
CA ASP A 40 -9.55 16.93 37.72
C ASP A 40 -9.34 18.38 38.13
N ARG A 41 -10.20 18.93 39.02
CA ARG A 41 -10.05 20.28 39.58
C ARG A 41 -8.72 20.43 40.30
N VAL A 42 -8.42 19.52 41.24
CA VAL A 42 -7.15 19.55 42.01
C VAL A 42 -5.93 19.47 41.09
N LYS A 43 -5.94 18.56 40.10
CA LYS A 43 -4.86 18.45 39.12
C LYS A 43 -4.70 19.73 38.31
N THR A 44 -5.82 20.31 37.85
CA THR A 44 -5.82 21.52 37.03
C THR A 44 -5.28 22.72 37.79
N THR A 45 -5.74 22.94 39.03
CA THR A 45 -5.22 24.01 39.90
C THR A 45 -3.72 23.89 40.11
N ALA A 46 -3.23 22.69 40.47
CA ALA A 46 -1.80 22.50 40.72
C ALA A 46 -0.92 22.77 39.48
N LEU A 47 -1.41 22.45 38.28
CA LEU A 47 -0.70 22.73 37.03
C LEU A 47 -0.72 24.23 36.69
N ILE A 48 -1.85 24.90 36.88
CA ILE A 48 -1.98 26.36 36.69
C ILE A 48 -1.07 27.11 37.67
N ASP A 49 -1.04 26.70 38.95
CA ASP A 49 -0.18 27.29 39.97
C ASP A 49 1.32 27.12 39.64
N ALA A 50 1.68 26.04 38.94
CA ALA A 50 3.03 25.83 38.39
C ALA A 50 3.29 26.65 37.09
N GLY A 51 2.35 27.49 36.69
CA GLY A 51 2.43 28.38 35.54
C GLY A 51 2.14 27.71 34.21
N TRP A 52 1.44 26.58 34.18
CA TRP A 52 1.01 25.95 32.93
C TRP A 52 -0.34 26.48 32.48
N THR A 53 -0.49 26.71 31.17
CA THR A 53 -1.81 26.83 30.58
C THR A 53 -2.40 25.43 30.44
N VAL A 54 -3.58 25.20 31.03
CA VAL A 54 -4.28 23.92 30.95
C VAL A 54 -5.56 24.09 30.15
N VAL A 55 -5.70 23.33 29.07
CA VAL A 55 -6.92 23.23 28.26
C VAL A 55 -7.48 21.82 28.43
N ARG A 56 -8.74 21.71 28.88
CA ARG A 56 -9.39 20.41 29.07
C ARG A 56 -10.48 20.20 28.05
N VAL A 57 -10.44 19.10 27.32
CA VAL A 57 -11.50 18.69 26.40
C VAL A 57 -12.51 17.86 27.17
N ARG A 58 -13.62 18.48 27.57
CA ARG A 58 -14.65 17.92 28.46
C ARG A 58 -15.77 17.29 27.63
N VAL A 59 -15.76 15.95 27.49
CA VAL A 59 -16.78 15.21 26.73
C VAL A 59 -18.04 14.98 27.58
N ASP A 60 -19.10 15.76 27.38
CA ASP A 60 -20.35 15.70 28.19
C ASP A 60 -20.07 15.83 29.70
N LEU A 61 -19.09 16.65 30.08
CA LEU A 61 -18.66 16.82 31.48
C LEU A 61 -18.79 18.27 31.94
N PRO A 62 -18.96 18.52 33.25
CA PRO A 62 -19.01 19.86 33.81
C PRO A 62 -17.72 20.65 33.54
N GLN A 63 -17.89 21.96 33.38
CA GLN A 63 -16.79 22.91 33.23
C GLN A 63 -15.99 23.03 34.53
N ILE A 64 -14.67 23.12 34.39
CA ILE A 64 -13.72 23.36 35.47
C ILE A 64 -13.13 24.76 35.36
N THR A 65 -12.64 25.15 34.18
CA THR A 65 -12.05 26.48 33.94
C THR A 65 -12.64 27.16 32.70
N ALA A 66 -12.33 28.45 32.50
CA ALA A 66 -12.66 29.17 31.27
C ALA A 66 -11.94 28.64 30.02
N ASN A 67 -10.85 27.90 30.21
CA ASN A 67 -10.05 27.33 29.12
C ASN A 67 -10.58 25.96 28.66
N ASP A 68 -11.61 25.43 29.31
CA ASP A 68 -12.19 24.15 28.94
C ASP A 68 -12.89 24.22 27.58
N VAL A 69 -12.77 23.14 26.82
CA VAL A 69 -13.42 22.93 25.53
C VAL A 69 -14.50 21.88 25.72
N HIS A 70 -15.76 22.28 25.60
CA HIS A 70 -16.89 21.37 25.71
C HIS A 70 -17.16 20.68 24.38
N VAL A 71 -17.24 19.36 24.44
CA VAL A 71 -17.63 18.52 23.31
C VAL A 71 -18.62 17.47 23.77
N THR A 72 -19.31 16.85 22.84
CA THR A 72 -20.25 15.76 23.10
C THR A 72 -19.73 14.43 22.60
N GLN A 73 -20.26 13.32 23.11
CA GLN A 73 -19.95 11.99 22.57
C GLN A 73 -20.29 11.85 21.09
N LYS A 74 -21.21 12.66 20.56
CA LYS A 74 -21.63 12.63 19.14
C LYS A 74 -20.68 13.36 18.22
N ASP A 75 -19.85 14.27 18.74
CA ASP A 75 -18.95 15.06 17.91
C ASP A 75 -17.90 14.18 17.25
N ARG A 76 -17.71 14.38 15.94
CA ARG A 76 -16.65 13.73 15.17
C ARG A 76 -15.30 14.33 15.54
N GLU A 77 -14.25 13.55 15.34
CA GLU A 77 -12.86 13.93 15.62
C GLU A 77 -12.49 15.31 15.07
N LEU A 78 -12.82 15.58 13.80
CA LEU A 78 -12.54 16.88 13.17
C LEU A 78 -13.21 18.05 13.90
N ALA A 79 -14.47 17.90 14.31
CA ALA A 79 -15.19 18.95 15.03
C ALA A 79 -14.55 19.24 16.39
N ARG A 80 -14.19 18.19 17.14
CA ARG A 80 -13.48 18.33 18.42
C ARG A 80 -12.13 19.03 18.24
N ALA A 81 -11.35 18.60 17.24
CA ALA A 81 -10.05 19.21 16.94
C ALA A 81 -10.17 20.70 16.59
N LYS A 82 -11.18 21.09 15.78
CA LYS A 82 -11.44 22.50 15.45
C LYS A 82 -11.78 23.34 16.69
N LEU A 83 -12.57 22.80 17.63
CA LEU A 83 -12.88 23.49 18.89
C LEU A 83 -11.65 23.69 19.76
N VAL A 84 -10.76 22.69 19.84
CA VAL A 84 -9.49 22.82 20.56
C VAL A 84 -8.59 23.87 19.90
N ILE A 85 -8.44 23.82 18.57
CA ILE A 85 -7.65 24.82 17.84
C ILE A 85 -8.23 26.22 18.05
N GLY A 86 -9.55 26.39 17.96
CA GLY A 86 -10.23 27.65 18.24
C GLY A 86 -9.90 28.18 19.63
N LYS A 87 -9.99 27.32 20.66
CA LYS A 87 -9.61 27.71 22.04
C LYS A 87 -8.14 28.11 22.16
N LEU A 88 -7.23 27.41 21.48
CA LEU A 88 -5.81 27.77 21.51
C LEU A 88 -5.55 29.11 20.81
N LEU A 89 -6.25 29.40 19.71
CA LEU A 89 -6.19 30.70 19.05
C LEU A 89 -6.75 31.83 19.94
N GLU A 90 -7.86 31.57 20.66
CA GLU A 90 -8.41 32.51 21.66
C GLU A 90 -7.44 32.79 22.81
N LEU A 91 -6.53 31.86 23.10
CA LEU A 91 -5.47 31.99 24.11
C LEU A 91 -4.15 32.52 23.51
N ASP A 92 -4.20 33.14 22.32
CA ASP A 92 -3.08 33.74 21.59
C ASP A 92 -1.95 32.78 21.18
N TYR A 93 -2.21 31.46 21.12
CA TYR A 93 -1.24 30.51 20.59
C TYR A 93 -1.14 30.59 19.06
N ARG A 94 0.10 30.66 18.56
CA ARG A 94 0.38 30.63 17.12
C ARG A 94 0.54 29.21 16.64
N ILE A 95 -0.45 28.74 15.88
CA ILE A 95 -0.47 27.40 15.31
C ILE A 95 -0.32 27.53 13.79
N GLU A 96 0.74 26.92 13.24
CA GLU A 96 0.94 26.87 11.79
C GLU A 96 -0.25 26.15 11.12
N HIS A 97 -0.71 26.64 9.98
CA HIS A 97 -1.85 26.09 9.23
C HIS A 97 -3.19 26.05 10.01
N ALA A 98 -3.35 26.79 11.11
CA ALA A 98 -4.59 26.75 11.90
C ALA A 98 -5.84 27.14 11.10
N GLU A 99 -5.76 28.24 10.36
CA GLU A 99 -6.84 28.72 9.50
C GLU A 99 -7.19 27.68 8.42
N GLU A 100 -6.17 27.15 7.75
CA GLU A 100 -6.34 26.08 6.75
C GLU A 100 -7.01 24.84 7.34
N TYR A 101 -6.60 24.40 8.53
CA TYR A 101 -7.19 23.24 9.21
C TYR A 101 -8.65 23.51 9.61
N VAL A 102 -8.94 24.68 10.17
CA VAL A 102 -10.29 25.06 10.60
C VAL A 102 -11.26 25.13 9.41
N LEU A 103 -10.79 25.56 8.24
CA LEU A 103 -11.59 25.58 7.01
C LEU A 103 -11.69 24.21 6.31
N SER A 104 -10.84 23.25 6.66
CA SER A 104 -10.81 21.93 6.01
C SER A 104 -11.98 21.03 6.42
N GLU A 105 -12.52 20.26 5.46
CA GLU A 105 -13.44 19.15 5.71
C GLU A 105 -12.70 17.83 6.01
N MET A 106 -11.36 17.84 5.98
CA MET A 106 -10.54 16.65 6.19
C MET A 106 -9.68 16.79 7.46
N PRO A 107 -9.61 15.76 8.33
CA PRO A 107 -8.73 15.77 9.49
C PRO A 107 -7.29 15.42 9.08
N TRP A 108 -6.65 16.27 8.27
CA TRP A 108 -5.34 15.97 7.70
C TRP A 108 -4.24 15.89 8.77
N ALA A 109 -4.33 16.67 9.85
CA ALA A 109 -3.43 16.58 11.01
C ALA A 109 -3.55 15.23 11.73
N ALA A 110 -4.76 14.69 11.91
CA ALA A 110 -4.94 13.35 12.47
C ALA A 110 -4.32 12.27 11.58
N ARG A 111 -4.44 12.42 10.25
CA ARG A 111 -3.80 11.51 9.28
C ARG A 111 -2.28 11.60 9.36
N ALA A 112 -1.72 12.80 9.47
CA ALA A 112 -0.29 13.04 9.65
C ALA A 112 0.21 12.43 10.97
N ALA A 113 -0.44 12.76 12.09
CA ALA A 113 -0.11 12.19 13.41
C ALA A 113 -0.19 10.66 13.40
N ALA A 114 -1.20 10.08 12.75
CA ALA A 114 -1.32 8.64 12.63
C ALA A 114 -0.19 8.01 11.79
N ARG A 115 0.40 8.72 10.83
CA ARG A 115 1.58 8.24 10.10
C ARG A 115 2.82 8.23 11.00
N GLU A 116 3.04 9.32 11.74
CA GLU A 116 4.18 9.44 12.67
C GLU A 116 4.11 8.43 13.83
N LEU A 117 2.92 8.25 14.40
CA LEU A 117 2.71 7.31 15.52
C LEU A 117 2.78 5.84 15.09
N LYS A 118 2.51 5.55 13.81
CA LYS A 118 2.59 4.20 13.28
C LYS A 118 4.04 3.86 13.00
N ARG A 119 4.70 3.35 14.03
CA ARG A 119 6.06 2.82 13.96
C ARG A 119 6.20 1.84 12.78
N GLU A 120 7.20 2.06 11.94
CA GLU A 120 7.61 1.06 10.96
C GLU A 120 8.12 -0.18 11.69
N LEU A 121 7.66 -1.35 11.26
CA LEU A 121 8.13 -2.60 11.83
C LEU A 121 9.43 -2.99 11.13
N ALA A 122 10.46 -3.30 11.94
CA ALA A 122 11.74 -3.83 11.43
C ALA A 122 11.51 -5.08 10.56
N ARG A 123 10.46 -5.84 10.86
CA ARG A 123 9.95 -6.98 10.10
C ARG A 123 8.54 -6.67 9.62
N SER A 124 8.44 -6.08 8.44
CA SER A 124 7.18 -5.60 7.84
C SER A 124 6.88 -6.30 6.53
N LEU A 125 5.64 -6.20 6.05
CA LEU A 125 5.25 -6.67 4.73
C LEU A 125 6.10 -6.02 3.65
N GLY A 126 6.36 -4.71 3.77
CA GLY A 126 7.18 -3.95 2.83
C GLY A 126 8.64 -4.43 2.75
N THR A 127 9.21 -4.87 3.88
CA THR A 127 10.61 -5.34 3.93
C THR A 127 10.75 -6.82 3.58
N GLU A 128 9.87 -7.69 4.06
CA GLU A 128 10.00 -9.15 3.85
C GLU A 128 9.33 -9.65 2.57
N TYR A 129 8.33 -8.94 2.05
CA TYR A 129 7.54 -9.37 0.88
C TYR A 129 7.32 -8.21 -0.13
N PRO A 130 8.39 -7.67 -0.74
CA PRO A 130 8.29 -6.52 -1.65
C PRO A 130 7.34 -6.78 -2.83
N ASP A 131 7.32 -7.99 -3.39
CA ASP A 131 6.41 -8.37 -4.49
C ASP A 131 4.93 -8.34 -4.07
N VAL A 132 4.65 -8.67 -2.80
CA VAL A 132 3.30 -8.59 -2.25
C VAL A 132 2.95 -7.13 -1.95
N ALA A 133 3.88 -6.38 -1.36
CA ALA A 133 3.72 -4.97 -1.05
C ALA A 133 3.50 -4.12 -2.30
N ALA A 134 4.02 -4.52 -3.46
CA ALA A 134 3.74 -3.86 -4.74
C ALA A 134 2.25 -3.84 -5.10
N ASP A 135 1.48 -4.86 -4.66
CA ASP A 135 0.03 -4.90 -4.84
C ASP A 135 -0.73 -4.06 -3.77
N TRP A 136 -0.06 -3.33 -2.88
CA TRP A 136 -0.71 -2.47 -1.88
C TRP A 136 -1.50 -1.35 -2.57
N HIS A 137 -2.74 -1.12 -2.13
CA HIS A 137 -3.52 -0.04 -2.73
C HIS A 137 -2.95 1.34 -2.31
N PRO A 138 -2.72 2.28 -3.25
CA PRO A 138 -2.00 3.53 -2.98
C PRO A 138 -2.69 4.45 -1.96
N THR A 139 -4.03 4.52 -1.95
CA THR A 139 -4.76 5.48 -1.09
C THR A 139 -5.74 4.86 -0.10
N LYS A 140 -6.33 3.70 -0.39
CA LYS A 140 -7.42 3.11 0.43
C LYS A 140 -6.99 2.50 1.76
N ASN A 141 -5.70 2.41 2.02
CA ASN A 141 -5.17 1.92 3.29
C ASN A 141 -4.64 3.04 4.18
N ASP A 142 -4.67 4.29 3.71
CA ASP A 142 -4.18 5.42 4.47
C ASP A 142 -4.83 5.48 5.87
N PRO A 143 -4.05 5.70 6.94
CA PRO A 143 -2.62 6.07 6.95
C PRO A 143 -1.64 4.87 7.06
N LEU A 144 -2.07 3.64 6.83
CA LEU A 144 -1.18 2.47 6.81
C LEU A 144 -0.39 2.37 5.50
N THR A 145 0.89 2.07 5.65
CA THR A 145 1.78 1.62 4.58
C THR A 145 2.12 0.13 4.75
N PRO A 146 2.70 -0.53 3.74
CA PRO A 146 3.26 -1.87 3.90
C PRO A 146 4.32 -2.00 5.01
N PHE A 147 4.95 -0.89 5.41
CA PHE A 147 5.98 -0.86 6.46
C PHE A 147 5.41 -0.86 7.88
N ASN A 148 4.12 -0.54 8.03
CA ASN A 148 3.44 -0.56 9.33
C ASN A 148 2.78 -1.89 9.67
N VAL A 149 2.84 -2.89 8.78
CA VAL A 149 2.05 -4.13 8.91
C VAL A 149 2.95 -5.34 8.84
N ALA A 150 2.88 -6.22 9.85
CA ALA A 150 3.65 -7.45 9.85
C ALA A 150 3.13 -8.41 8.75
N PRO A 151 4.02 -9.23 8.16
CA PRO A 151 3.59 -10.31 7.30
C PRO A 151 2.73 -11.32 8.09
N HIS A 152 1.89 -12.08 7.39
CA HIS A 152 1.04 -13.13 8.00
C HIS A 152 -0.05 -12.66 8.98
N THR A 153 -0.33 -11.36 9.07
CA THR A 153 -1.43 -10.88 9.91
C THR A 153 -2.80 -11.15 9.29
N ALA A 154 -3.82 -11.26 10.14
CA ALA A 154 -5.21 -11.31 9.71
C ALA A 154 -5.77 -9.95 9.28
N ALA A 155 -4.95 -8.88 9.28
CA ALA A 155 -5.37 -7.53 8.88
C ALA A 155 -5.94 -7.54 7.46
N ILE A 156 -7.15 -6.99 7.30
CA ILE A 156 -7.81 -6.86 6.01
C ILE A 156 -7.50 -5.49 5.44
N VAL A 157 -6.81 -5.47 4.31
CA VAL A 157 -6.40 -4.24 3.61
C VAL A 157 -6.87 -4.28 2.16
N TRP A 158 -6.84 -3.13 1.51
CA TRP A 158 -7.08 -2.98 0.08
C TRP A 158 -5.81 -3.27 -0.71
N TRP A 159 -5.98 -4.02 -1.79
CA TRP A 159 -4.93 -4.35 -2.75
C TRP A 159 -5.34 -3.83 -4.13
N LYS A 160 -4.35 -3.48 -4.94
CA LYS A 160 -4.49 -3.16 -6.36
C LYS A 160 -3.44 -3.96 -7.13
N CYS A 161 -3.89 -4.83 -8.02
CA CYS A 161 -3.00 -5.73 -8.75
C CYS A 161 -2.14 -4.91 -9.71
N VAL A 162 -0.81 -4.99 -9.60
CA VAL A 162 0.09 -4.26 -10.51
C VAL A 162 -0.05 -4.72 -11.96
N VAL A 163 -0.48 -5.97 -12.17
CA VAL A 163 -0.64 -6.57 -13.51
C VAL A 163 -1.91 -6.13 -14.22
N CYS A 164 -3.06 -6.16 -13.53
CA CYS A 164 -4.36 -5.95 -14.17
C CYS A 164 -5.20 -4.83 -13.55
N SER A 165 -4.64 -4.08 -12.60
CA SER A 165 -5.30 -3.00 -11.85
C SER A 165 -6.57 -3.38 -11.09
N HIS A 166 -6.93 -4.67 -11.02
CA HIS A 166 -8.05 -5.15 -10.21
C HIS A 166 -7.83 -4.75 -8.75
N THR A 167 -8.85 -4.17 -8.13
CA THR A 167 -8.83 -3.74 -6.73
C THR A 167 -9.69 -4.66 -5.89
N TRP A 168 -9.17 -5.15 -4.76
CA TRP A 168 -9.93 -6.04 -3.86
C TRP A 168 -9.50 -5.89 -2.39
N ARG A 169 -10.32 -6.39 -1.47
CA ARG A 169 -9.96 -6.53 -0.05
C ARG A 169 -9.57 -7.97 0.26
N SER A 170 -8.49 -8.16 1.01
CA SER A 170 -8.06 -9.48 1.49
C SER A 170 -7.16 -9.34 2.71
N ARG A 171 -7.04 -10.44 3.47
CA ARG A 171 -6.09 -10.54 4.58
C ARG A 171 -4.65 -10.51 4.07
N VAL A 172 -3.75 -9.83 4.78
CA VAL A 172 -2.30 -9.84 4.50
C VAL A 172 -1.76 -11.26 4.47
N GLN A 173 -2.12 -12.11 5.45
CA GLN A 173 -1.68 -13.51 5.47
C GLN A 173 -2.07 -14.30 4.22
N ALA A 174 -3.23 -14.02 3.62
CA ALA A 174 -3.64 -14.73 2.42
C ALA A 174 -2.68 -14.45 1.26
N ARG A 175 -2.21 -13.20 1.16
CA ARG A 175 -1.27 -12.76 0.14
C ARG A 175 0.13 -13.33 0.36
N THR A 176 0.63 -13.29 1.60
CA THR A 176 1.96 -13.83 1.93
C THR A 176 2.02 -15.36 1.81
N TYR A 177 0.89 -16.06 1.95
CA TYR A 177 0.77 -17.49 1.59
C TYR A 177 0.54 -17.77 0.09
N GLY A 178 0.78 -16.79 -0.78
CA GLY A 178 0.75 -16.96 -2.23
C GLY A 178 -0.61 -16.82 -2.91
N ARG A 179 -1.68 -16.44 -2.19
CA ARG A 179 -2.97 -16.15 -2.86
C ARG A 179 -2.94 -14.76 -3.47
N GLY A 180 -2.75 -14.70 -4.79
CA GLY A 180 -2.65 -13.47 -5.56
C GLY A 180 -4.00 -12.88 -6.02
N CYS A 181 -3.94 -12.06 -7.08
CA CYS A 181 -5.15 -11.53 -7.73
C CYS A 181 -5.95 -12.64 -8.42
N ARG A 182 -7.21 -12.84 -8.00
CA ARG A 182 -8.10 -13.86 -8.57
C ARG A 182 -8.31 -13.76 -10.09
N ILE A 183 -8.23 -12.55 -10.65
CA ILE A 183 -8.39 -12.35 -12.10
C ILE A 183 -7.15 -12.88 -12.83
N CYS A 184 -5.96 -12.54 -12.35
CA CYS A 184 -4.70 -13.06 -12.89
C CYS A 184 -4.61 -14.58 -12.71
N SER A 185 -4.98 -15.10 -11.52
CA SER A 185 -4.99 -16.55 -11.29
C SER A 185 -5.95 -17.31 -12.22
N ARG A 186 -7.15 -16.76 -12.49
CA ARG A 186 -8.07 -17.34 -13.48
C ARG A 186 -7.50 -17.32 -14.89
N LYS A 187 -6.84 -16.22 -15.31
CA LYS A 187 -6.17 -16.12 -16.61
C LYS A 187 -4.98 -17.07 -16.73
N ALA A 188 -4.22 -17.26 -15.64
CA ALA A 188 -3.12 -18.22 -15.59
C ALA A 188 -3.61 -19.68 -15.70
N GLY A 189 -4.83 -19.97 -15.24
CA GLY A 189 -5.38 -21.32 -15.14
C GLY A 189 -4.70 -22.14 -14.03
N SER A 190 -5.15 -23.38 -13.84
CA SER A 190 -4.49 -24.34 -12.93
C SER A 190 -3.17 -24.84 -13.53
N SER A 191 -2.15 -23.99 -13.54
CA SER A 191 -0.79 -24.45 -13.78
C SER A 191 -0.22 -24.99 -12.48
N ARG A 192 -0.03 -26.31 -12.40
CA ARG A 192 0.83 -26.88 -11.35
C ARG A 192 2.22 -26.28 -11.54
N PRO A 193 2.90 -25.84 -10.46
CA PRO A 193 4.27 -25.38 -10.57
C PRO A 193 5.12 -26.39 -11.34
N PRO A 194 6.06 -25.96 -12.20
CA PRO A 194 6.96 -26.89 -12.85
C PRO A 194 7.72 -27.70 -11.79
N LYS A 195 8.05 -28.95 -12.12
CA LYS A 195 8.99 -29.71 -11.29
C LYS A 195 10.35 -28.97 -11.30
N PRO A 196 11.15 -29.07 -10.23
CA PRO A 196 12.50 -28.48 -10.22
C PRO A 196 13.27 -28.80 -11.50
N GLY A 197 13.86 -27.78 -12.13
CA GLY A 197 14.62 -27.92 -13.38
C GLY A 197 13.79 -28.22 -14.63
N THR A 198 12.46 -28.05 -14.61
CA THR A 198 11.61 -28.22 -15.80
C THR A 198 10.95 -26.93 -16.29
N ALA A 199 11.25 -25.81 -15.62
CA ALA A 199 10.70 -24.53 -15.99
C ALA A 199 11.15 -24.10 -17.39
N LEU A 200 10.33 -23.29 -18.07
CA LEU A 200 10.62 -22.82 -19.42
C LEU A 200 11.89 -21.97 -19.45
N ALA A 201 12.07 -21.11 -18.45
CA ALA A 201 13.28 -20.29 -18.26
C ALA A 201 14.54 -21.16 -18.15
N ASP A 202 14.53 -22.17 -17.28
CA ASP A 202 15.69 -23.05 -17.05
C ASP A 202 16.10 -23.83 -18.29
N LYS A 203 15.11 -24.43 -18.98
CA LYS A 203 15.38 -25.43 -20.02
C LYS A 203 15.50 -24.84 -21.41
N ARG A 204 14.84 -23.71 -21.69
CA ARG A 204 14.74 -23.11 -23.03
C ARG A 204 14.77 -21.58 -22.99
N PRO A 205 15.87 -20.97 -22.51
CA PRO A 205 16.04 -19.51 -22.53
C PRO A 205 15.95 -18.92 -23.95
N ASP A 206 16.35 -19.69 -24.97
CA ASP A 206 16.20 -19.32 -26.39
C ASP A 206 14.73 -19.12 -26.80
N VAL A 207 13.80 -19.84 -26.18
CA VAL A 207 12.36 -19.68 -26.41
C VAL A 207 11.81 -18.51 -25.60
N VAL A 208 12.33 -18.28 -24.39
CA VAL A 208 11.95 -17.14 -23.53
C VAL A 208 12.27 -15.80 -24.18
N ALA A 209 13.29 -15.72 -25.04
CA ALA A 209 13.59 -14.52 -25.81
C ALA A 209 12.40 -14.02 -26.66
N ASP A 210 11.52 -14.93 -27.10
CA ASP A 210 10.30 -14.59 -27.85
C ASP A 210 9.07 -14.42 -26.93
N TRP A 211 9.23 -14.35 -25.62
CA TRP A 211 8.12 -14.15 -24.68
C TRP A 211 7.55 -12.74 -24.78
N ASN A 212 6.22 -12.63 -24.88
CA ASN A 212 5.57 -11.32 -24.80
C ASN A 212 5.29 -10.95 -23.34
N TRP A 213 6.17 -10.15 -22.73
CA TRP A 213 6.09 -9.75 -21.32
C TRP A 213 4.83 -8.96 -20.99
N ASP A 214 4.40 -8.05 -21.88
CA ASP A 214 3.21 -7.21 -21.64
C ASP A 214 1.93 -8.04 -21.63
N ARG A 215 1.74 -8.88 -22.66
CA ARG A 215 0.53 -9.71 -22.79
C ARG A 215 0.50 -10.92 -21.86
N ASN A 216 1.64 -11.34 -21.33
CA ASN A 216 1.73 -12.41 -20.33
C ASN A 216 2.09 -11.90 -18.94
N SER A 217 1.90 -10.62 -18.64
CA SER A 217 2.23 -10.02 -17.34
C SER A 217 1.60 -10.73 -16.12
N TYR A 218 0.59 -11.58 -16.31
CA TYR A 218 -0.03 -12.42 -15.27
C TYR A 218 0.71 -13.73 -14.97
N ILE A 219 1.79 -14.04 -15.68
CA ILE A 219 2.53 -15.30 -15.53
C ILE A 219 3.94 -15.23 -16.13
N THR A 220 4.93 -15.75 -15.43
CA THR A 220 6.33 -15.73 -15.89
C THR A 220 6.75 -17.08 -16.50
N PRO A 221 7.84 -17.11 -17.29
CA PRO A 221 8.43 -18.35 -17.80
C PRO A 221 8.84 -19.35 -16.71
N ASP A 222 9.23 -18.89 -15.51
CA ASP A 222 9.61 -19.73 -14.37
C ASP A 222 8.41 -20.47 -13.75
N GLN A 223 7.21 -19.95 -13.97
CA GLN A 223 5.96 -20.51 -13.45
C GLN A 223 5.36 -21.59 -14.36
N VAL A 224 6.06 -22.00 -15.43
CA VAL A 224 5.57 -23.03 -16.35
C VAL A 224 6.61 -24.01 -16.83
N ALA A 225 6.17 -25.26 -17.00
CA ALA A 225 6.97 -26.30 -17.60
C ALA A 225 7.09 -26.16 -19.12
N VAL A 226 8.25 -26.55 -19.66
CA VAL A 226 8.54 -26.58 -21.12
C VAL A 226 7.55 -27.39 -21.96
N ASN A 227 6.88 -28.38 -21.37
CA ASN A 227 5.91 -29.24 -22.05
C ASN A 227 4.45 -28.79 -21.83
N SER A 228 4.23 -27.60 -21.28
CA SER A 228 2.90 -27.09 -20.97
C SER A 228 2.05 -26.90 -22.23
N ALA A 229 0.79 -27.33 -22.17
CA ALA A 229 -0.22 -27.06 -23.20
C ALA A 229 -0.79 -25.63 -23.11
N ARG A 230 -0.39 -24.85 -22.10
CA ARG A 230 -0.87 -23.49 -21.87
C ARG A 230 -0.53 -22.61 -23.06
N LYS A 231 -1.55 -21.93 -23.60
CA LYS A 231 -1.39 -20.91 -24.63
C LYS A 231 -0.90 -19.62 -23.99
N VAL A 232 0.15 -19.06 -24.55
CA VAL A 232 0.75 -17.78 -24.13
C VAL A 232 1.02 -16.94 -25.37
N TRP A 233 1.26 -15.66 -25.15
CA TRP A 233 1.63 -14.74 -26.22
C TRP A 233 3.14 -14.75 -26.45
N TRP A 234 3.53 -14.79 -27.71
CA TRP A 234 4.90 -14.71 -28.17
C TRP A 234 5.06 -13.41 -28.96
N ARG A 235 6.26 -12.85 -28.97
CA ARG A 235 6.66 -11.71 -29.78
C ARG A 235 8.00 -12.05 -30.42
N CYS A 236 8.05 -12.07 -31.74
CA CYS A 236 9.27 -12.45 -32.46
C CYS A 236 10.31 -11.33 -32.32
N GLY A 237 11.47 -11.65 -31.76
CA GLY A 237 12.53 -10.66 -31.52
C GLY A 237 12.93 -9.86 -32.75
N ASP A 238 13.00 -10.49 -33.92
CA ASP A 238 13.54 -9.82 -35.12
C ASP A 238 12.51 -9.36 -36.16
N CYS A 239 11.19 -9.55 -35.93
CA CYS A 239 10.17 -8.94 -36.80
C CYS A 239 8.98 -8.33 -36.04
N GLY A 240 9.00 -8.39 -34.71
CA GLY A 240 7.98 -7.81 -33.83
C GLY A 240 6.61 -8.46 -33.88
N HIS A 241 6.38 -9.45 -34.74
CA HIS A 241 5.07 -10.09 -34.86
C HIS A 241 4.68 -10.80 -33.56
N GLU A 242 3.46 -10.53 -33.09
CA GLU A 242 2.87 -11.16 -31.91
C GLU A 242 1.89 -12.27 -32.31
N TRP A 243 1.96 -13.42 -31.62
CA TRP A 243 1.01 -14.51 -31.83
C TRP A 243 0.76 -15.31 -30.55
N SER A 244 -0.37 -16.01 -30.47
CA SER A 244 -0.68 -16.91 -29.36
C SER A 244 -0.45 -18.37 -29.75
N SER A 245 0.30 -19.12 -28.95
CA SER A 245 0.45 -20.57 -29.15
C SER A 245 0.82 -21.33 -27.87
N PRO A 246 0.57 -22.65 -27.79
CA PRO A 246 0.98 -23.47 -26.65
C PRO A 246 2.51 -23.51 -26.47
N ILE A 247 2.98 -23.46 -25.22
CA ILE A 247 4.42 -23.56 -24.88
C ILE A 247 5.06 -24.81 -25.48
N LYS A 248 4.45 -25.98 -25.30
CA LYS A 248 4.94 -27.25 -25.87
C LYS A 248 5.10 -27.21 -27.39
N SER A 249 4.25 -26.46 -28.10
CA SER A 249 4.32 -26.35 -29.56
C SER A 249 5.49 -25.48 -29.99
N ARG A 250 5.73 -24.37 -29.27
CA ARG A 250 6.87 -23.48 -29.49
C ARG A 250 8.20 -24.17 -29.17
N VAL A 251 8.28 -24.89 -28.05
CA VAL A 251 9.49 -25.61 -27.62
C VAL A 251 9.88 -26.73 -28.59
N ARG A 252 8.93 -27.53 -29.08
CA ARG A 252 9.20 -28.71 -29.93
C ARG A 252 9.68 -28.38 -31.34
N SER A 253 9.56 -27.14 -31.80
CA SER A 253 9.76 -26.79 -33.20
C SER A 253 11.12 -26.11 -33.41
N ARG A 254 12.18 -26.89 -33.68
CA ARG A 254 13.41 -26.37 -34.34
C ARG A 254 13.38 -26.57 -35.87
N THR A 255 12.51 -27.43 -36.41
CA THR A 255 12.54 -27.85 -37.82
C THR A 255 11.18 -27.92 -38.53
N HIS A 256 10.05 -27.68 -37.86
CA HIS A 256 8.74 -27.69 -38.51
C HIS A 256 8.01 -26.35 -38.35
N ARG A 257 7.31 -25.96 -39.44
CA ARG A 257 6.56 -24.70 -39.67
C ARG A 257 5.60 -24.23 -38.56
N ARG A 258 5.39 -24.99 -37.48
CA ARG A 258 4.37 -24.73 -36.44
C ARG A 258 4.86 -24.01 -35.20
N GLY A 259 6.17 -23.86 -34.98
CA GLY A 259 6.69 -23.13 -33.83
C GLY A 259 7.76 -22.11 -34.15
N ILE A 260 7.90 -21.70 -35.40
CA ILE A 260 8.60 -20.47 -35.81
C ILE A 260 7.55 -19.34 -35.84
N CYS A 261 7.97 -18.08 -35.68
CA CYS A 261 7.11 -16.93 -35.95
C CYS A 261 6.31 -17.16 -37.25
N PRO A 262 4.95 -17.14 -37.23
CA PRO A 262 4.13 -17.49 -38.39
C PRO A 262 4.40 -16.65 -39.65
N ARG A 263 4.93 -15.43 -39.48
CA ARG A 263 5.36 -14.57 -40.60
C ARG A 263 6.68 -15.01 -41.23
N ARG A 264 7.57 -15.65 -40.48
CA ARG A 264 8.86 -16.18 -41.00
C ARG A 264 8.72 -17.54 -41.64
N SER A 265 7.82 -18.39 -41.14
CA SER A 265 7.57 -19.72 -41.72
C SER A 265 6.94 -19.69 -43.13
N ARG A 266 6.52 -18.50 -43.61
CA ARG A 266 5.95 -18.29 -44.96
C ARG A 266 6.97 -17.77 -45.99
N LYS A 267 8.22 -17.49 -45.61
CA LYS A 267 9.29 -17.12 -46.56
C LYS A 267 10.18 -18.34 -46.84
N THR A 268 9.99 -19.03 -47.96
CA THR A 268 10.99 -19.94 -48.55
C THR A 268 11.83 -19.15 -49.58
N PRO A 269 13.14 -19.36 -49.69
CA PRO A 269 13.97 -18.74 -50.74
C PRO A 269 13.65 -19.40 -52.08
N GLY A 270 13.31 -18.59 -53.08
CA GLY A 270 13.04 -19.06 -54.43
C GLY A 270 13.27 -17.93 -55.43
N VAL A 271 14.53 -17.64 -55.73
CA VAL A 271 14.92 -16.99 -56.99
C VAL A 271 16.23 -17.63 -57.44
N LEU A 272 16.14 -18.60 -58.36
CA LEU A 272 17.22 -18.89 -59.30
C LEU A 272 17.13 -17.82 -60.39
N THR A 273 18.06 -16.88 -60.42
CA THR A 273 18.25 -16.02 -61.59
C THR A 273 18.92 -16.86 -62.69
N ARG A 274 18.19 -17.11 -63.79
CA ARG A 274 18.78 -17.61 -65.03
C ARG A 274 19.59 -16.47 -65.65
N GLU A 275 20.91 -16.62 -65.71
CA GLU A 275 21.74 -15.86 -66.65
C GLU A 275 21.56 -16.47 -68.05
N SER A 276 21.06 -15.65 -68.97
CA SER A 276 20.96 -15.97 -70.38
C SER A 276 22.32 -15.81 -71.06
N SER A 277 22.88 -16.91 -71.59
CA SER A 277 23.99 -16.86 -72.55
C SER A 277 23.55 -16.18 -73.84
N ALA A 278 24.13 -15.01 -74.15
CA ALA A 278 24.16 -14.47 -75.49
C ALA A 278 25.34 -15.09 -76.26
N ARG A 279 25.04 -15.88 -77.30
CA ARG A 279 26.01 -16.27 -78.33
C ARG A 279 26.21 -15.11 -79.30
N LYS A 280 27.46 -14.76 -79.55
CA LYS A 280 27.91 -13.86 -80.62
C LYS A 280 27.63 -14.49 -81.98
N ALA A 281 27.18 -13.67 -82.93
CA ALA A 281 27.19 -13.94 -84.35
C ALA A 281 28.60 -13.72 -84.93
N VAL A 282 29.04 -14.65 -85.77
CA VAL A 282 29.77 -14.42 -87.03
C VAL A 282 29.07 -15.27 -88.07
#